data_AF-A0A2V3A0K6-F1
#
_entry.id   AF-A0A2V3A0K6-F1
#
_cell.length_a   1.000
_cell.length_b   1.000
_cell.length_c   1.000
_cell.angle_alpha   90.00
_cell.angle_beta   90.00
_cell.angle_gamma   90.00
#
_symmetry.space_group_name_H-M   'P 1'
#
loop_
_entity.id
_entity.type
_entity.pdbx_description
1 polymer ?
#
loop_
_entity_poly.entity_id
_entity_poly.type
_entity_poly.pdbx_seq_one_letter_code
_entity_poly.pdbx_strand_id
1 'polypeptide(L)'
;MEELFSLEFITVKVLLVSLFIILIHSIETLAYAVRLSGARVKLIASGLSLFSMIVIVSRMANMMQQPFTGSIVDTAPEENFLAFVENQYRVLIGASTVGTIIGILLLPTFVAIFSRAIIHLANEGGSVPSLLKIGFTWKYLKRGLTQFGIPRFSYLKGIKLSEIPKRLFLFNMFVTAIYTIGVLCALCLFAGT
;
A
#
# COMPACT_ATOMS: atom_id res chain seq x y z
N MET A 1 29.84 -14.64 -7.97
CA MET A 1 30.25 -14.01 -9.25
C MET A 1 29.02 -13.64 -10.10
N GLU A 2 27.89 -14.36 -9.98
CA GLU A 2 26.61 -13.99 -10.60
C GLU A 2 25.91 -12.78 -9.96
N GLU A 3 26.01 -12.59 -8.63
CA GLU A 3 25.42 -11.41 -7.95
C GLU A 3 26.09 -10.08 -8.34
N LEU A 4 27.35 -10.12 -8.77
CA LEU A 4 28.07 -8.91 -9.22
C LEU A 4 27.68 -8.51 -10.65
N PHE A 5 27.21 -9.45 -11.47
CA PHE A 5 26.77 -9.22 -12.85
C PHE A 5 25.35 -8.65 -12.93
N SER A 6 24.52 -8.87 -11.89
CA SER A 6 23.16 -8.30 -11.81
C SER A 6 23.15 -6.80 -11.55
N LEU A 7 24.21 -6.25 -10.93
CA LEU A 7 24.30 -4.82 -10.58
C LEU A 7 24.63 -3.93 -11.78
N GLU A 8 25.13 -4.48 -12.89
CA GLU A 8 25.48 -3.73 -14.09
C GLU A 8 24.26 -3.42 -14.99
N PHE A 9 23.13 -4.11 -14.76
CA PHE A 9 21.87 -3.91 -15.50
C PHE A 9 20.85 -2.99 -14.80
N ILE A 10 21.07 -2.62 -13.53
CA ILE A 10 20.11 -1.80 -12.77
C ILE A 10 20.39 -0.32 -13.06
N THR A 11 19.54 0.29 -13.89
CA THR A 11 19.62 1.72 -14.17
C THR A 11 19.26 2.53 -12.92
N VAL A 12 19.93 3.67 -12.70
CA VAL A 12 19.62 4.62 -11.61
C VAL A 12 18.12 4.99 -11.57
N LYS A 13 17.47 5.04 -12.74
CA LYS A 13 16.02 5.21 -12.90
C LYS A 13 15.21 4.13 -12.16
N VAL A 14 15.59 2.87 -12.28
CA VAL A 14 14.88 1.72 -11.67
C VAL A 14 15.01 1.77 -10.16
N LEU A 15 16.18 2.14 -9.63
CA LEU A 15 16.38 2.33 -8.19
C LEU A 15 15.48 3.45 -7.64
N LEU A 16 15.42 4.59 -8.34
CA LEU A 16 14.59 5.72 -7.95
C LEU A 16 13.10 5.35 -8.00
N VAL A 17 12.64 4.69 -9.07
CA VAL A 17 11.26 4.20 -9.19
C VAL A 17 10.96 3.18 -8.09
N SER A 18 11.87 2.26 -7.80
CA SER A 18 11.72 1.26 -6.73
C SER A 18 11.54 1.90 -5.36
N LEU A 19 12.25 2.99 -5.06
CA LEU A 19 12.07 3.75 -3.82
C LEU A 19 10.64 4.33 -3.71
N PHE A 20 10.12 4.90 -4.79
CA PHE A 20 8.72 5.34 -4.84
C PHE A 20 7.75 4.17 -4.68
N ILE A 21 8.01 3.01 -5.32
CA ILE A 21 7.16 1.80 -5.18
C ILE A 21 7.07 1.40 -3.71
N ILE A 22 8.22 1.30 -3.03
CA ILE A 22 8.29 0.90 -1.61
C ILE A 22 7.43 1.84 -0.75
N LEU A 23 7.57 3.15 -0.95
CA LEU A 23 6.85 4.16 -0.19
C LEU A 23 5.34 4.09 -0.46
N ILE A 24 4.94 4.00 -1.73
CA ILE A 24 3.53 3.92 -2.14
C ILE A 24 2.88 2.64 -1.58
N HIS A 25 3.50 1.46 -1.77
CA HIS A 25 2.95 0.20 -1.26
C HIS A 25 2.92 0.16 0.27
N SER A 26 3.88 0.80 0.94
CA SER A 26 3.83 0.97 2.39
C SER A 26 2.59 1.79 2.80
N ILE A 27 2.33 2.92 2.14
CA ILE A 27 1.17 3.78 2.44
C ILE A 27 -0.16 3.06 2.14
N GLU A 28 -0.27 2.36 1.00
CA GLU A 28 -1.46 1.57 0.66
C GLU A 28 -1.75 0.51 1.72
N THR A 29 -0.71 -0.17 2.18
CA THR A 29 -0.81 -1.16 3.26
C THR A 29 -1.20 -0.50 4.59
N LEU A 30 -0.62 0.65 4.90
CA LEU A 30 -0.94 1.40 6.12
C LEU A 30 -2.33 2.02 6.10
N ALA A 31 -2.92 2.28 4.94
CA ALA A 31 -4.30 2.76 4.84
C ALA A 31 -5.29 1.78 5.49
N TYR A 32 -5.01 0.47 5.48
CA TYR A 32 -5.83 -0.52 6.18
C TYR A 32 -5.84 -0.31 7.71
N ALA A 33 -4.77 0.23 8.29
CA ALA A 33 -4.73 0.57 9.71
C ALA A 33 -5.80 1.60 10.08
N VAL A 34 -6.14 2.53 9.17
CA VAL A 34 -7.17 3.55 9.41
C VAL A 34 -8.55 2.93 9.64
N ARG A 35 -8.91 1.92 8.84
CA ARG A 35 -10.19 1.20 8.97
C ARG A 35 -10.26 0.46 10.31
N LEU A 36 -9.18 -0.23 10.68
CA LEU A 36 -9.06 -0.92 11.95
C LEU A 36 -9.14 0.07 13.13
N SER A 37 -8.47 1.22 13.02
CA SER A 37 -8.52 2.29 14.01
C SER A 37 -9.92 2.89 14.16
N GLY A 38 -10.64 3.13 13.05
CA GLY A 38 -12.00 3.67 13.05
C GLY A 38 -13.00 2.75 13.75
N ALA A 39 -12.89 1.43 13.54
CA ALA A 39 -13.67 0.43 14.27
C ALA A 39 -13.32 0.43 15.76
N ARG A 40 -12.02 0.48 16.10
CA ARG A 40 -11.53 0.48 17.50
C ARG A 40 -12.06 1.66 18.30
N VAL A 41 -12.12 2.86 17.71
CA VAL A 41 -12.62 4.07 18.38
C VAL A 41 -14.12 4.31 18.18
N LYS A 42 -14.83 3.39 17.51
CA LYS A 42 -16.27 3.49 17.18
C LYS A 42 -16.66 4.73 16.36
N LEU A 43 -15.72 5.31 15.61
CA LEU A 43 -15.92 6.48 14.75
C LEU A 43 -15.71 6.08 13.29
N ILE A 44 -16.57 5.19 12.78
CA ILE A 44 -16.41 4.55 11.48
C ILE A 44 -16.46 5.56 10.34
N ALA A 45 -17.38 6.54 10.39
CA ALA A 45 -17.51 7.57 9.35
C ALA A 45 -16.27 8.47 9.24
N SER A 46 -15.75 8.96 10.38
CA SER A 46 -14.52 9.75 10.42
C SER A 46 -13.30 8.94 9.97
N GLY A 47 -13.22 7.65 10.35
CA GLY A 47 -12.20 6.73 9.86
C GLY A 47 -12.29 6.50 8.35
N LEU A 48 -13.49 6.35 7.80
CA LEU A 48 -13.70 6.15 6.36
C LEU A 48 -13.30 7.39 5.56
N SER A 49 -13.59 8.59 6.06
CA SER A 49 -13.14 9.85 5.45
C SER A 49 -11.61 9.93 5.38
N LEU A 50 -10.93 9.65 6.50
CA LEU A 50 -9.47 9.63 6.55
C LEU A 50 -8.86 8.55 5.64
N PHE A 51 -9.49 7.37 5.58
CA PHE A 51 -9.07 6.30 4.69
C PHE A 51 -9.14 6.74 3.21
N SER A 52 -10.27 7.30 2.80
CA SER A 52 -10.48 7.76 1.42
C SER A 52 -9.47 8.83 1.04
N MET A 53 -9.18 9.77 1.95
CA MET A 53 -8.13 10.77 1.75
C MET A 53 -6.77 10.13 1.47
N ILE A 54 -6.33 9.22 2.35
CA ILE A 54 -5.01 8.59 2.22
C ILE A 54 -4.93 7.77 0.93
N VAL A 55 -5.98 7.03 0.56
CA VAL A 55 -6.01 6.22 -0.66
C VAL A 55 -6.01 7.06 -1.93
N ILE A 56 -6.73 8.19 -1.95
CA ILE A 56 -6.70 9.09 -3.11
C ILE A 56 -5.27 9.60 -3.34
N VAL A 57 -4.61 10.07 -2.28
CA VAL A 57 -3.22 10.55 -2.37
C VAL A 57 -2.28 9.44 -2.85
N SER A 58 -2.42 8.23 -2.28
CA SER A 58 -1.59 7.08 -2.69
C SER A 58 -1.82 6.69 -4.14
N ARG A 59 -3.06 6.67 -4.60
CA ARG A 59 -3.42 6.34 -5.98
C ARG A 59 -2.89 7.40 -6.95
N MET A 60 -2.98 8.67 -6.59
CA MET A 60 -2.39 9.75 -7.38
C MET A 60 -0.86 9.59 -7.49
N ALA A 61 -0.17 9.26 -6.39
CA ALA A 61 1.27 8.99 -6.42
C ALA A 61 1.61 7.79 -7.33
N ASN A 62 0.82 6.71 -7.29
CA ASN A 62 0.99 5.56 -8.17
C ASN A 62 0.77 5.93 -9.65
N MET A 63 -0.27 6.70 -9.97
CA MET A 63 -0.49 7.20 -11.33
C MET A 63 0.64 8.10 -11.82
N MET A 64 1.20 8.96 -10.95
CA MET A 64 2.36 9.78 -11.28
C MET A 64 3.63 8.94 -11.47
N GLN A 65 3.74 7.79 -10.84
CA GLN A 65 4.87 6.87 -10.99
C GLN A 65 4.87 6.12 -12.32
N GLN A 66 3.69 5.77 -12.85
CA GLN A 66 3.55 4.94 -14.06
C GLN A 66 4.35 5.44 -15.28
N PRO A 67 4.36 6.75 -15.63
CA PRO A 67 5.19 7.26 -16.74
C PRO A 67 6.69 7.01 -16.55
N PHE A 68 7.19 7.07 -15.31
CA PHE A 68 8.60 6.78 -15.02
C PHE A 68 8.91 5.30 -15.25
N THR A 69 7.99 4.41 -14.86
CA THR A 69 8.11 2.98 -15.16
C THR A 69 8.02 2.70 -16.67
N GLY A 70 7.11 3.37 -17.38
CA GLY A 70 6.98 3.26 -18.84
C GLY A 70 8.26 3.65 -19.59
N SER A 71 8.93 4.72 -19.14
CA SER A 71 10.21 5.16 -19.73
C SER A 71 11.33 4.12 -19.63
N ILE A 72 11.24 3.14 -18.72
CA ILE A 72 12.19 2.02 -18.62
C ILE A 72 12.01 1.07 -19.81
N VAL A 73 10.76 0.85 -20.23
CA VAL A 73 10.41 0.05 -21.41
C VAL A 73 10.82 0.78 -22.68
N ASP A 74 10.59 2.08 -22.76
CA ASP A 74 10.95 2.90 -23.93
C ASP A 74 12.47 3.01 -24.16
N THR A 75 13.29 2.78 -23.12
CA THR A 75 14.77 2.82 -23.21
C THR A 75 15.37 1.42 -23.37
N ALA A 76 14.55 0.36 -23.53
CA ALA A 76 15.04 -1.00 -23.59
C ALA A 76 15.71 -1.31 -24.96
N PRO A 77 16.87 -2.00 -24.98
CA PRO A 77 17.54 -2.36 -26.24
C PRO A 77 16.70 -3.35 -27.07
N GLU A 78 16.61 -3.16 -28.39
CA GLU A 78 15.82 -4.03 -29.28
C GLU A 78 16.32 -5.47 -29.30
N GLU A 79 17.63 -5.69 -29.26
CA GLU A 79 18.25 -7.02 -29.36
C GLU A 79 17.96 -7.92 -28.15
N ASN A 80 17.71 -7.35 -26.97
CA ASN A 80 17.49 -8.08 -25.71
C ASN A 80 16.28 -7.53 -24.93
N PHE A 81 15.29 -6.98 -25.65
CA PHE A 81 14.17 -6.24 -25.07
C PHE A 81 13.45 -7.02 -23.96
N LEU A 82 13.06 -8.26 -24.23
CA LEU A 82 12.31 -9.09 -23.29
C LEU A 82 13.11 -9.37 -22.01
N ALA A 83 14.38 -9.80 -22.15
CA ALA A 83 15.23 -10.14 -21.01
C ALA A 83 15.57 -8.89 -20.16
N PHE A 84 15.79 -7.75 -20.81
CA PHE A 84 16.02 -6.47 -20.12
C PHE A 84 14.80 -6.06 -19.30
N VAL A 85 13.62 -5.99 -19.94
CA VAL A 85 12.38 -5.56 -19.30
C VAL A 85 11.99 -6.52 -18.16
N GLU A 86 12.10 -7.83 -18.38
CA GLU A 86 11.82 -8.84 -17.36
C GLU A 86 12.65 -8.63 -16.10
N ASN A 87 13.96 -8.40 -16.26
CA ASN A 87 14.86 -8.21 -15.12
C ASN A 87 14.51 -6.92 -14.35
N GLN A 88 14.21 -5.81 -15.04
CA GLN A 88 13.78 -4.57 -14.38
C GLN A 88 12.46 -4.75 -13.62
N TYR A 89 11.46 -5.39 -14.25
CA TYR A 89 10.16 -5.62 -13.60
C TYR A 89 10.26 -6.54 -12.39
N ARG A 90 11.16 -7.54 -12.41
CA ARG A 90 11.41 -8.41 -11.26
C ARG A 90 11.89 -7.62 -10.03
N VAL A 91 12.78 -6.64 -10.24
CA VAL A 91 13.24 -5.73 -9.19
C VAL A 91 12.10 -4.85 -8.68
N LEU A 92 11.28 -4.28 -9.58
CA LEU A 92 10.14 -3.44 -9.22
C LEU A 92 9.08 -4.21 -8.41
N ILE A 93 8.80 -5.47 -8.77
CA ILE A 93 7.89 -6.37 -8.03
C ILE A 93 8.52 -6.78 -6.68
N GLY A 94 9.83 -6.98 -6.64
CA GLY A 94 10.55 -7.18 -5.38
C GLY A 94 10.39 -5.98 -4.45
N ALA A 95 10.53 -4.76 -4.99
CA ALA A 95 10.37 -3.51 -4.25
C ALA A 95 8.94 -3.33 -3.70
N SER A 96 7.91 -3.68 -4.46
CA SER A 96 6.52 -3.62 -3.98
C SER A 96 6.28 -4.57 -2.80
N THR A 97 6.82 -5.79 -2.89
CA THR A 97 6.75 -6.78 -1.82
C THR A 97 7.43 -6.27 -0.54
N VAL A 98 8.62 -5.69 -0.67
CA VAL A 98 9.34 -5.07 0.46
C VAL A 98 8.53 -3.93 1.07
N GLY A 99 7.95 -3.06 0.24
CA GLY A 99 7.06 -1.99 0.70
C GLY A 99 5.86 -2.52 1.49
N THR A 100 5.20 -3.56 1.00
CA THR A 100 4.09 -4.20 1.74
C THR A 100 4.54 -4.81 3.06
N ILE A 101 5.68 -5.50 3.10
CA ILE A 101 6.23 -6.06 4.35
C ILE A 101 6.51 -4.95 5.37
N ILE A 102 7.13 -3.85 4.93
CA ILE A 102 7.37 -2.67 5.78
C ILE A 102 6.04 -2.12 6.29
N GLY A 103 5.03 -1.96 5.42
CA GLY A 103 3.70 -1.51 5.81
C GLY A 103 3.03 -2.42 6.84
N ILE A 104 3.12 -3.74 6.68
CA ILE A 104 2.60 -4.73 7.63
C ILE A 104 3.31 -4.60 8.98
N LEU A 105 4.64 -4.47 8.98
CA LEU A 105 5.43 -4.34 10.21
C LEU A 105 5.09 -3.05 10.97
N LEU A 106 4.81 -1.97 10.24
CA LEU A 106 4.45 -0.66 10.80
C LEU A 106 2.97 -0.55 11.18
N LEU A 107 2.13 -1.50 10.76
CA LEU A 107 0.69 -1.51 10.99
C LEU A 107 0.28 -1.25 12.45
N PRO A 108 0.79 -1.96 13.48
CA PRO A 108 0.37 -1.73 14.88
C PRO A 108 0.65 -0.30 15.35
N THR A 109 1.78 0.29 14.91
CA THR A 109 2.18 1.67 15.22
C THR A 109 1.17 2.65 14.63
N PHE A 110 0.85 2.48 13.35
CA PHE A 110 -0.09 3.36 12.66
C PHE A 110 -1.53 3.19 13.14
N VAL A 111 -1.94 2.00 13.58
CA VAL A 111 -3.25 1.81 14.21
C VAL A 111 -3.39 2.71 15.44
N ALA A 112 -2.36 2.78 16.30
CA ALA A 112 -2.39 3.64 17.49
C ALA A 112 -2.41 5.14 17.13
N ILE A 113 -1.67 5.54 16.09
CA ILE A 113 -1.62 6.93 15.60
C ILE A 113 -2.97 7.32 15.01
N PHE A 114 -3.51 6.53 14.08
CA PHE A 114 -4.76 6.82 13.41
C PHE A 114 -5.96 6.78 14.36
N SER A 115 -5.96 5.95 15.40
CA SER A 115 -7.02 6.00 16.41
C SER A 115 -7.11 7.38 17.07
N ARG A 116 -5.98 8.00 17.40
CA ARG A 116 -5.95 9.35 17.98
C ARG A 116 -6.33 10.41 16.94
N ALA A 117 -5.82 10.29 15.72
CA ALA A 117 -6.15 11.18 14.62
C ALA A 117 -7.67 11.20 14.35
N ILE A 118 -8.31 10.04 14.30
CA ILE A 118 -9.76 9.91 14.08
C ILE A 118 -10.57 10.54 15.22
N ILE A 119 -10.16 10.36 16.48
CA ILE A 119 -10.83 11.00 17.62
C ILE A 119 -10.72 12.53 17.52
N HIS A 120 -9.55 13.05 17.15
CA HIS A 120 -9.37 14.49 16.94
C HIS A 120 -10.24 15.00 15.80
N LEU A 121 -10.25 14.28 14.67
CA LEU A 121 -11.09 14.60 13.52
C LEU A 121 -12.58 14.65 13.90
N ALA A 122 -13.05 13.71 14.72
CA ALA A 122 -14.44 13.71 15.17
C ALA A 122 -14.76 14.87 16.13
N ASN A 123 -13.85 15.22 17.04
CA ASN A 123 -14.05 16.28 18.03
C ASN A 123 -14.02 17.69 17.42
N GLU A 124 -13.27 17.91 16.35
CA GLU A 124 -13.18 19.20 15.63
C GLU A 124 -14.21 19.33 14.49
N GLY A 125 -15.35 18.63 14.61
CA GLY A 125 -16.46 18.73 13.65
C GLY A 125 -16.19 18.08 12.29
N GLY A 126 -15.23 17.15 12.19
CA GLY A 126 -14.90 16.46 10.94
C GLY A 126 -13.95 17.22 10.01
N SER A 127 -13.38 18.34 10.47
CA SER A 127 -12.50 19.19 9.65
C SER A 127 -11.14 18.54 9.36
N VAL A 128 -11.07 17.96 8.17
CA VAL A 128 -9.91 17.35 7.52
C VAL A 128 -8.60 18.17 7.58
N PRO A 129 -8.58 19.52 7.43
CA PRO A 129 -7.33 20.29 7.39
C PRO A 129 -6.58 20.34 8.73
N SER A 130 -7.27 20.10 9.86
CA SER A 130 -6.64 20.09 11.18
C SER A 130 -5.68 18.91 11.38
N LEU A 131 -5.91 17.80 10.68
CA LEU A 131 -5.05 16.61 10.71
C LEU A 131 -3.65 16.85 10.12
N LEU A 132 -3.52 17.74 9.12
CA LEU A 132 -2.22 18.10 8.54
C LEU A 132 -1.29 18.73 9.58
N LYS A 133 -1.84 19.46 10.56
CA LYS A 133 -1.06 20.09 11.65
C LYS A 133 -0.54 19.06 12.66
N ILE A 134 -1.24 17.94 12.85
CA ILE A 134 -0.88 16.90 13.82
C ILE A 134 0.21 15.98 13.26
N GLY A 135 0.21 15.72 11.95
CA GLY A 135 1.24 14.91 11.26
C GLY A 135 2.66 15.41 11.48
N PHE A 136 2.85 16.71 11.75
CA PHE A 136 4.15 17.33 11.99
C PHE A 136 4.69 17.21 13.43
N THR A 137 3.91 16.66 14.37
CA THR A 137 4.35 16.61 15.78
C THR A 137 5.09 15.30 16.11
N TRP A 138 6.42 15.37 16.01
CA TRP A 138 7.42 14.33 16.34
C TRP A 138 7.21 13.65 17.71
N LYS A 139 6.58 14.34 18.66
CA LYS A 139 6.28 13.86 20.02
C LYS A 139 5.25 12.71 20.05
N TYR A 140 4.36 12.61 19.07
CA TYR A 140 3.35 11.54 19.00
C TYR A 140 3.88 10.26 18.36
N LEU A 141 4.81 10.37 17.40
CA LEU A 141 5.49 9.24 16.76
C LEU A 141 6.29 8.42 17.79
N LYS A 142 7.01 9.10 18.70
CA LYS A 142 7.82 8.46 19.75
C LYS A 142 6.99 7.68 20.79
N ARG A 143 5.75 8.12 21.06
CA ARG A 143 4.82 7.42 21.96
C ARG A 143 4.12 6.22 21.30
N GLY A 144 3.93 6.26 19.98
CA GLY A 144 3.48 5.11 19.19
C GLY A 144 4.51 3.98 19.17
N LEU A 145 5.80 4.33 19.07
CA LEU A 145 6.91 3.38 19.13
C LEU A 145 7.02 2.65 20.49
N THR A 146 6.69 3.29 21.62
CA THR A 146 6.69 2.60 22.93
C THR A 146 5.55 1.58 23.10
N GLN A 147 4.60 1.53 22.14
CA GLN A 147 3.49 0.59 22.13
C GLN A 147 3.69 -0.53 21.09
N PHE A 148 4.94 -0.99 20.91
CA PHE A 148 5.26 -2.26 20.24
C PHE A 148 4.55 -3.43 20.97
N GLY A 149 3.27 -3.62 20.68
CA GLY A 149 2.54 -4.82 21.02
C GLY A 149 2.68 -5.78 19.86
N ILE A 150 3.58 -6.75 20.01
CA ILE A 150 3.66 -7.91 19.11
C ILE A 150 2.24 -8.49 18.97
N PRO A 151 1.73 -8.69 17.74
CA PRO A 151 0.39 -9.23 17.54
C PRO A 151 0.32 -10.62 18.20
N ARG A 152 -0.34 -10.72 19.35
CA ARG A 152 -0.54 -12.00 20.04
C ARG A 152 -1.55 -12.82 19.24
N PHE A 153 -1.16 -14.03 18.85
CA PHE A 153 -2.03 -15.07 18.26
C PHE A 153 -3.31 -15.35 19.07
N SER A 154 -3.38 -14.89 20.32
CA SER A 154 -4.60 -14.93 21.13
C SER A 154 -5.78 -14.14 20.56
N TYR A 155 -5.58 -13.17 19.65
CA TYR A 155 -6.69 -12.48 18.97
C TYR A 155 -7.41 -13.34 17.93
N LEU A 156 -6.79 -14.43 17.45
CA LEU A 156 -7.40 -15.39 16.54
C LEU A 156 -8.23 -16.45 17.29
N LYS A 157 -7.95 -16.66 18.59
CA LYS A 157 -8.74 -17.55 19.45
C LYS A 157 -10.05 -16.86 19.82
N GLY A 158 -11.11 -17.16 19.07
CA GLY A 158 -12.47 -16.69 19.35
C GLY A 158 -13.20 -16.16 18.12
N ILE A 159 -12.51 -15.93 17.00
CA ILE A 159 -13.15 -15.53 15.74
C ILE A 159 -13.92 -16.72 15.19
N LYS A 160 -15.24 -16.74 15.37
CA LYS A 160 -16.09 -17.74 14.73
C LYS A 160 -16.23 -17.36 13.26
N LEU A 161 -15.95 -18.30 12.34
CA LEU A 161 -16.16 -18.11 10.89
C LEU A 161 -17.61 -17.70 10.52
N SER A 162 -18.56 -17.81 11.45
CA SER A 162 -19.94 -17.33 11.29
C SER A 162 -20.12 -15.82 11.48
N GLU A 163 -19.21 -15.13 12.16
CA GLU A 163 -19.26 -13.68 12.41
C GLU A 163 -18.70 -12.87 11.24
N ILE A 164 -17.96 -13.53 10.34
CA ILE A 164 -17.48 -12.92 9.11
C ILE A 164 -18.65 -12.88 8.12
N PRO A 165 -19.07 -11.68 7.63
CA PRO A 165 -20.17 -11.56 6.67
C PRO A 165 -19.78 -12.19 5.33
N LYS A 166 -20.08 -13.50 5.18
CA LYS A 166 -19.68 -14.35 4.04
C LYS A 166 -20.05 -13.75 2.68
N ARG A 167 -21.20 -13.08 2.61
CA ARG A 167 -21.69 -12.41 1.40
C ARG A 167 -20.79 -11.24 0.99
N LEU A 168 -20.30 -10.45 1.95
CA LEU A 168 -19.38 -9.34 1.69
C LEU A 168 -18.01 -9.85 1.26
N PHE A 169 -17.50 -10.91 1.90
CA PHE A 169 -16.22 -11.52 1.55
C PHE A 169 -16.22 -12.06 0.12
N LEU A 170 -17.26 -12.81 -0.26
CA LEU A 170 -17.41 -13.37 -1.61
C LEU A 170 -17.51 -12.28 -2.69
N PHE A 171 -18.29 -11.22 -2.44
CA PHE A 171 -18.38 -10.10 -3.38
C PHE A 171 -17.04 -9.38 -3.55
N ASN A 172 -16.32 -9.12 -2.45
CA ASN A 172 -15.04 -8.42 -2.51
C ASN A 172 -13.96 -9.24 -3.21
N MET A 173 -13.97 -10.56 -2.98
CA MET A 173 -13.13 -11.51 -3.70
C MET A 173 -13.45 -11.52 -5.20
N PHE A 174 -14.72 -11.54 -5.58
CA PHE A 174 -15.14 -11.52 -6.98
C PHE A 174 -14.76 -10.22 -7.70
N VAL A 175 -15.00 -9.06 -7.07
CA VAL A 175 -14.62 -7.76 -7.61
C VAL A 175 -13.10 -7.65 -7.74
N THR A 176 -12.34 -8.13 -6.75
CA THR A 176 -10.88 -8.15 -6.81
C THR A 176 -10.38 -9.07 -7.91
N ALA A 177 -10.97 -10.26 -8.08
CA ALA A 177 -10.63 -11.18 -9.16
C ALA A 177 -10.86 -10.57 -10.55
N ILE A 178 -11.98 -9.87 -10.75
CA ILE A 178 -12.24 -9.12 -11.99
C ILE A 178 -11.19 -8.02 -12.18
N TYR A 179 -10.82 -7.30 -11.13
CA TYR A 179 -9.82 -6.25 -11.22
C TYR A 179 -8.43 -6.80 -11.56
N THR A 180 -8.06 -7.95 -11.00
CA THR A 180 -6.77 -8.62 -11.24
C THR A 180 -6.69 -9.27 -12.62
N ILE A 181 -7.74 -9.96 -13.06
CA ILE A 181 -7.76 -10.72 -14.33
C ILE A 181 -8.20 -9.83 -15.49
N GLY A 182 -9.01 -8.79 -15.26
CA GLY A 182 -9.57 -7.94 -16.31
C GLY A 182 -8.50 -7.23 -17.14
N VAL A 183 -7.41 -6.77 -16.50
CA VAL A 183 -6.28 -6.16 -17.21
C VAL A 183 -5.53 -7.19 -18.07
N LEU A 184 -5.32 -8.40 -17.54
CA LEU A 184 -4.67 -9.50 -18.28
C LEU A 184 -5.53 -9.99 -19.46
N CYS A 185 -6.84 -10.11 -19.28
CA CYS A 185 -7.78 -10.46 -20.35
C CYS A 185 -7.83 -9.40 -21.44
N ALA A 186 -7.83 -8.11 -21.09
CA ALA A 186 -7.80 -7.03 -22.08
C ALA A 186 -6.51 -7.07 -22.92
N LEU A 187 -5.37 -7.35 -22.29
CA LEU A 187 -4.09 -7.50 -22.98
C LEU A 187 -4.07 -8.73 -23.90
N CYS A 188 -4.61 -9.86 -23.43
CA CYS A 188 -4.65 -11.11 -24.19
C CYS A 188 -5.59 -11.02 -25.41
N LEU A 189 -6.66 -10.23 -25.31
CA LEU A 189 -7.57 -9.94 -26.42
C LEU A 189 -6.92 -9.01 -27.47
N PHE A 190 -6.11 -8.05 -27.04
CA PHE A 190 -5.43 -7.10 -27.94
C PHE A 190 -4.22 -7.73 -28.66
N ALA A 191 -3.60 -8.76 -28.08
CA ALA A 191 -2.51 -9.51 -28.70
C ALA A 191 -2.98 -10.56 -29.74
N GLY A 192 -4.30 -10.77 -29.87
CA GLY A 192 -4.92 -11.71 -30.81
C GLY A 192 -5.46 -11.07 -32.10
N THR A 193 -5.20 -9.77 -32.32
CA THR A 193 -5.55 -9.00 -33.52
C THR A 193 -4.30 -8.32 -34.06
#